data_AF-A0A7C7KI42-F1
#
_entry.id   AF-A0A7C7KI42-F1
#
_cell.length_a   1.000
_cell.length_b   1.000
_cell.length_c   1.000
_cell.angle_alpha   90.00
_cell.angle_beta   90.00
_cell.angle_gamma   90.00
#
_symmetry.space_group_name_H-M   'P 1'
#
loop_
_entity.id
_entity.type
_entity.pdbx_description
1 polymer ?
#
loop_
_entity_poly.entity_id
_entity_poly.type
_entity_poly.pdbx_seq_one_letter_code
_entity_poly.pdbx_strand_id
1 'polypeptide(L)'
;MKRPIAMVPMNIAAMPVIDCHCSSISSTTLSFSSDTDATNFKGHITLTRSRTADAAGSGVEMTIREWLEDLRFAGMKLGLERAQALLERLGNPQLEFPSIHVAGTNGKGSLCAQLSANATASGFSVGLFTTPHLVMVEERIRIDGRPISSADFDRHVEAVHEAASEGEVLEPTFYEVTFIAAMLHFAEIGIERAIIETGLGGRGDATRLVDADLCVITTISKDHAEILGDTLPEIAREKVGIHRPGVPLIALESNDGAVTAVFAEVAGD
;
A
#
# COMPACT_ATOMS: atom_id res chain seq x y z
N MET A 1 -5.27 -14.40 29.05
CA MET A 1 -4.04 -15.20 29.22
C MET A 1 -3.63 -15.74 27.85
N LYS A 2 -2.62 -15.13 27.21
CA LYS A 2 -2.09 -15.58 25.90
C LYS A 2 -1.17 -16.79 26.14
N ARG A 3 -1.39 -17.89 25.40
CA ARG A 3 -0.51 -19.07 25.42
C ARG A 3 0.76 -18.77 24.60
N PRO A 4 1.96 -19.17 25.04
CA PRO A 4 3.18 -18.98 24.27
C PRO A 4 3.22 -19.95 23.07
N ILE A 5 3.62 -19.44 21.91
CA ILE A 5 3.92 -20.22 20.70
C ILE A 5 5.26 -20.91 20.92
N ALA A 6 5.29 -22.24 20.85
CA ALA A 6 6.52 -23.02 20.92
C ALA A 6 7.23 -22.99 19.56
N MET A 7 8.47 -22.49 19.52
CA MET A 7 9.34 -22.61 18.35
C MET A 7 9.82 -24.06 18.21
N VAL A 8 9.52 -24.68 17.07
CA VAL A 8 10.15 -25.93 16.63
C VAL A 8 11.28 -25.58 15.66
N PRO A 9 12.53 -26.00 15.89
CA PRO A 9 13.63 -25.70 14.97
C PRO A 9 13.52 -26.58 13.71
N MET A 10 13.40 -25.96 12.53
CA MET A 10 13.48 -26.64 11.24
C MET A 10 14.92 -26.58 10.70
N ASN A 11 15.46 -27.76 10.39
CA ASN A 11 16.81 -27.98 9.91
C ASN A 11 16.90 -27.65 8.41
N ILE A 12 17.53 -26.52 8.05
CA ILE A 12 17.74 -26.08 6.66
C ILE A 12 18.95 -26.84 6.10
N ALA A 13 18.73 -28.03 5.56
CA ALA A 13 19.73 -28.76 4.78
C ALA A 13 19.05 -29.75 3.84
N ALA A 14 18.38 -29.25 2.79
CA ALA A 14 18.21 -29.90 1.48
C ALA A 14 17.12 -29.17 0.67
N MET A 15 17.50 -28.21 -0.16
CA MET A 15 16.68 -27.81 -1.31
C MET A 15 17.58 -27.81 -2.56
N PRO A 16 17.22 -28.56 -3.62
CA PRO A 16 18.00 -28.60 -4.85
C PRO A 16 17.84 -27.29 -5.64
N VAL A 17 18.98 -26.78 -6.12
CA VAL A 17 19.07 -25.66 -7.06
C VAL A 17 18.52 -26.13 -8.41
N ILE A 18 17.50 -25.44 -8.93
CA ILE A 18 16.98 -25.69 -10.28
C ILE A 18 17.63 -24.67 -11.22
N ASP A 19 18.57 -25.13 -12.03
CA ASP A 19 19.15 -24.38 -13.15
C ASP A 19 18.10 -24.18 -14.26
N CYS A 20 17.78 -22.94 -14.57
CA CYS A 20 16.93 -22.58 -15.70
C CYS A 20 17.79 -22.10 -16.87
N HIS A 21 18.03 -22.97 -17.84
CA HIS A 21 18.56 -22.61 -19.15
C HIS A 21 17.41 -22.10 -20.05
N CYS A 22 17.47 -20.84 -20.48
CA CYS A 22 16.64 -20.33 -21.58
C CYS A 22 17.53 -19.69 -22.65
N SER A 23 17.50 -20.29 -23.83
CA SER A 23 18.24 -19.91 -25.02
C SER A 23 17.55 -18.77 -25.78
N SER A 24 18.38 -17.80 -26.21
CA SER A 24 18.24 -16.92 -27.39
C SER A 24 16.84 -16.65 -27.98
N ILE A 25 16.36 -15.41 -27.82
CA ILE A 25 15.39 -14.78 -28.74
C ILE A 25 15.97 -13.47 -29.27
N SER A 26 15.79 -13.29 -30.57
CA SER A 26 16.32 -12.30 -31.50
C SER A 26 16.09 -10.83 -31.10
N SER A 27 17.17 -10.04 -31.20
CA SER A 27 17.18 -8.58 -31.11
C SER A 27 16.55 -7.93 -32.34
N THR A 28 15.50 -7.14 -32.16
CA THR A 28 15.04 -6.16 -33.16
C THR A 28 15.54 -4.78 -32.76
N THR A 29 16.48 -4.26 -33.53
CA THR A 29 17.09 -2.94 -33.38
C THR A 29 16.12 -1.87 -33.88
N LEU A 30 15.65 -0.99 -32.99
CA LEU A 30 14.98 0.26 -33.37
C LEU A 30 16.01 1.40 -33.27
N SER A 31 16.37 1.96 -34.41
CA SER A 31 17.25 3.13 -34.52
C SER A 31 16.50 4.41 -34.13
N PHE A 32 17.02 5.16 -33.16
CA PHE A 32 16.63 6.54 -32.89
C PHE A 32 17.65 7.48 -33.56
N SER A 33 17.16 8.42 -34.38
CA SER A 33 17.96 9.56 -34.83
C SER A 33 17.89 10.68 -33.80
N SER A 34 19.05 11.14 -33.37
CA SER A 34 19.23 12.36 -32.60
C SER A 34 19.12 13.58 -33.51
N ASP A 35 18.37 14.60 -33.08
CA ASP A 35 18.78 15.98 -33.29
C ASP A 35 18.34 16.85 -32.10
N THR A 36 19.30 17.64 -31.63
CA THR A 36 19.33 18.54 -30.49
C THR A 36 18.46 19.78 -30.70
N ASP A 37 17.77 20.29 -29.67
CA ASP A 37 18.30 21.37 -28.82
C ASP A 37 17.33 21.83 -27.72
N ALA A 38 17.91 22.41 -26.68
CA ALA A 38 17.31 22.81 -25.43
C ALA A 38 16.19 23.87 -25.56
N THR A 39 15.13 23.73 -24.75
CA THR A 39 14.52 24.85 -24.00
C THR A 39 13.56 24.33 -22.93
N ASN A 40 13.73 24.88 -21.73
CA ASN A 40 12.84 24.73 -20.58
C ASN A 40 11.37 24.96 -20.95
N PHE A 41 10.51 23.99 -20.63
CA PHE A 41 9.09 24.25 -20.42
C PHE A 41 8.59 23.49 -19.18
N LYS A 42 8.83 24.10 -18.00
CA LYS A 42 8.04 23.81 -16.80
C LYS A 42 6.64 24.37 -17.03
N GLY A 43 5.75 23.53 -17.54
CA GLY A 43 4.31 23.79 -17.62
C GLY A 43 3.57 22.75 -16.79
N HIS A 44 3.00 23.16 -15.68
CA HIS A 44 2.02 22.39 -14.92
C HIS A 44 0.79 22.22 -15.84
N ILE A 45 0.65 21.06 -16.49
CA ILE A 45 -0.58 20.74 -17.24
C ILE A 45 -1.59 20.22 -16.24
N THR A 46 -2.39 21.13 -15.68
CA THR A 46 -3.64 20.79 -15.02
C THR A 46 -4.65 20.50 -16.13
N LEU A 47 -4.84 19.22 -16.45
CA LEU A 47 -5.94 18.76 -17.30
C LEU A 47 -7.24 18.77 -16.48
N THR A 48 -7.78 19.96 -16.21
CA THR A 48 -9.17 20.10 -15.78
C THR A 48 -10.06 19.79 -16.97
N ARG A 49 -10.74 18.64 -16.93
CA ARG A 49 -11.82 18.33 -17.87
C ARG A 49 -12.98 19.29 -17.57
N SER A 50 -13.13 20.35 -18.37
CA SER A 50 -14.33 21.19 -18.29
C SER A 50 -15.52 20.37 -18.79
N ARG A 51 -16.52 20.16 -17.93
CA ARG A 51 -17.83 19.67 -18.39
C ARG A 51 -18.56 20.85 -19.00
N THR A 52 -18.54 20.97 -20.33
CA THR A 52 -19.60 21.67 -21.05
C THR A 52 -20.83 20.78 -20.99
N ALA A 53 -21.87 21.25 -20.31
CA ALA A 53 -23.15 20.58 -20.24
C ALA A 53 -23.83 20.66 -21.61
N ASP A 54 -23.66 19.62 -22.43
CA ASP A 54 -24.53 19.40 -23.58
C ASP A 54 -25.72 18.54 -23.15
N ALA A 55 -26.86 19.21 -23.07
CA ALA A 55 -28.16 18.61 -22.81
C ALA A 55 -28.68 17.91 -24.08
N ALA A 56 -28.53 16.59 -24.16
CA ALA A 56 -29.41 15.68 -24.91
C ALA A 56 -29.08 14.20 -24.63
N GLY A 57 -29.85 13.58 -23.73
CA GLY A 57 -30.26 12.16 -23.75
C GLY A 57 -29.28 11.07 -24.22
N SER A 58 -28.37 10.66 -23.35
CA SER A 58 -28.24 9.26 -22.89
C SER A 58 -27.41 9.30 -21.62
N GLY A 59 -28.07 9.21 -20.46
CA GLY A 59 -27.36 9.18 -19.17
C GLY A 59 -26.65 7.84 -19.07
N VAL A 60 -25.38 7.79 -19.50
CA VAL A 60 -24.52 6.64 -19.22
C VAL A 60 -24.24 6.72 -17.72
N GLU A 61 -24.87 5.82 -16.97
CA GLU A 61 -24.55 5.60 -15.57
C GLU A 61 -23.07 5.22 -15.50
N MET A 62 -22.29 6.03 -14.79
CA MET A 62 -20.85 5.80 -14.63
C MET A 62 -20.67 4.49 -13.87
N THR A 63 -19.85 3.59 -14.41
CA THR A 63 -19.52 2.33 -13.75
C THR A 63 -18.67 2.60 -12.49
N ILE A 64 -18.70 1.67 -11.52
CA ILE A 64 -17.90 1.80 -10.31
C ILE A 64 -16.39 1.87 -10.59
N ARG A 65 -15.94 1.23 -11.67
CA ARG A 65 -14.55 1.29 -12.14
C ARG A 65 -14.18 2.64 -12.74
N GLU A 66 -15.08 3.26 -13.49
CA GLU A 66 -14.88 4.62 -14.01
C GLU A 66 -14.82 5.64 -12.86
N TRP A 67 -15.69 5.50 -11.86
CA TRP A 67 -15.63 6.32 -10.64
C TRP A 67 -14.27 6.17 -9.94
N LEU A 68 -13.83 4.94 -9.70
CA LEU A 68 -12.55 4.67 -9.06
C LEU A 68 -11.39 5.25 -9.89
N GLU A 69 -11.41 5.08 -11.21
CA GLU A 69 -10.37 5.60 -12.10
C GLU A 69 -10.31 7.14 -12.11
N ASP A 70 -11.46 7.82 -12.06
CA ASP A 70 -11.53 9.28 -11.96
C ASP A 70 -10.81 9.81 -10.69
N LEU A 71 -10.84 9.04 -9.58
CA LEU A 71 -10.12 9.40 -8.35
C LEU A 71 -8.59 9.38 -8.51
N ARG A 72 -8.03 8.64 -9.47
CA ARG A 72 -6.57 8.61 -9.69
C ARG A 72 -6.03 9.97 -10.10
N PHE A 73 -6.82 10.76 -10.82
CA PHE A 73 -6.42 12.08 -11.29
C PHE A 73 -6.48 13.16 -10.20
N ALA A 74 -7.13 12.88 -9.06
CA ALA A 74 -7.24 13.82 -7.95
C ALA A 74 -5.96 13.91 -7.08
N GLY A 75 -4.99 13.01 -7.30
CA GLY A 75 -3.72 12.99 -6.59
C GLY A 75 -3.77 12.35 -5.19
N MET A 76 -2.65 12.39 -4.47
CA MET A 76 -2.54 11.87 -3.11
C MET A 76 -2.86 12.97 -2.08
N LYS A 77 -3.62 12.60 -1.04
CA LYS A 77 -3.89 13.46 0.12
C LYS A 77 -3.55 12.69 1.39
N LEU A 78 -2.56 13.17 2.14
CA LEU A 78 -2.27 12.65 3.47
C LEU A 78 -3.36 13.09 4.47
N GLY A 79 -3.41 12.42 5.61
CA GLY A 79 -4.41 12.63 6.65
C GLY A 79 -5.25 11.38 6.87
N LEU A 80 -5.63 11.15 8.12
CA LEU A 80 -6.32 9.93 8.52
C LEU A 80 -7.84 10.11 8.59
N GLU A 81 -8.30 11.35 8.65
CA GLU A 81 -9.67 11.71 9.04
C GLU A 81 -10.71 11.15 8.05
N ARG A 82 -10.43 11.25 6.74
CA ARG A 82 -11.33 10.73 5.70
C ARG A 82 -11.42 9.20 5.73
N ALA A 83 -10.26 8.54 5.70
CA ALA A 83 -10.18 7.08 5.74
C ALA A 83 -10.79 6.53 7.03
N GLN A 84 -10.55 7.18 8.17
CA GLN A 84 -11.11 6.81 9.46
C GLN A 84 -12.64 6.92 9.44
N ALA A 85 -13.20 8.04 8.97
CA ALA A 85 -14.65 8.21 8.89
C ALA A 85 -15.32 7.16 7.98
N LEU A 86 -14.68 6.80 6.86
CA LEU A 86 -15.19 5.74 5.97
C LEU A 86 -15.12 4.35 6.63
N LEU A 87 -14.00 4.01 7.28
CA LEU A 87 -13.86 2.74 7.99
C LEU A 87 -14.88 2.63 9.14
N GLU A 88 -15.15 3.72 9.85
CA GLU A 88 -16.17 3.77 10.90
C GLU A 88 -17.58 3.49 10.34
N ARG A 89 -17.94 4.08 9.19
CA ARG A 89 -19.20 3.80 8.48
C ARG A 89 -19.31 2.33 8.05
N LEU A 90 -18.18 1.73 7.70
CA LEU A 90 -18.08 0.35 7.23
C LEU A 90 -17.88 -0.67 8.36
N GLY A 91 -18.02 -0.27 9.63
CA GLY A 91 -17.97 -1.18 10.78
C GLY A 91 -16.56 -1.53 11.27
N ASN A 92 -15.54 -0.81 10.83
CA ASN A 92 -14.12 -0.99 11.19
C ASN A 92 -13.52 -2.36 10.84
N PRO A 93 -13.60 -2.82 9.58
CA PRO A 93 -13.11 -4.14 9.16
C PRO A 93 -11.60 -4.33 9.40
N GLN A 94 -10.82 -3.24 9.39
CA GLN A 94 -9.37 -3.23 9.63
C GLN A 94 -8.95 -3.64 11.05
N LEU A 95 -9.92 -3.78 11.97
CA LEU A 95 -9.69 -4.19 13.36
C LEU A 95 -10.08 -5.65 13.63
N GLU A 96 -10.55 -6.38 12.62
CA GLU A 96 -10.98 -7.79 12.78
C GLU A 96 -9.81 -8.79 12.73
N PHE A 97 -8.62 -8.34 12.30
CA PHE A 97 -7.42 -9.16 12.16
C PHE A 97 -6.16 -8.38 12.56
N PRO A 98 -5.15 -9.05 13.15
CA PRO A 98 -3.86 -8.41 13.44
C PRO A 98 -3.06 -8.17 12.16
N SER A 99 -2.21 -7.14 12.17
CA SER A 99 -1.42 -6.73 11.01
C SER A 99 0.07 -6.61 11.29
N ILE A 100 0.90 -6.94 10.30
CA ILE A 100 2.29 -6.45 10.20
C ILE A 100 2.28 -5.23 9.30
N HIS A 101 2.72 -4.10 9.80
CA HIS A 101 2.75 -2.84 9.06
C HIS A 101 4.19 -2.52 8.62
N VAL A 102 4.42 -2.38 7.31
CA VAL A 102 5.73 -2.16 6.72
C VAL A 102 5.82 -0.78 6.05
N ALA A 103 6.73 0.07 6.54
CA ALA A 103 7.09 1.36 5.96
C ALA A 103 8.58 1.37 5.52
N GLY A 104 8.98 2.42 4.81
CA GLY A 104 10.33 2.58 4.28
C GLY A 104 10.37 3.29 2.93
N THR A 105 11.57 3.62 2.46
CA THR A 105 11.75 4.18 1.12
C THR A 105 11.71 3.06 0.08
N ASN A 106 12.61 2.08 0.18
CA ASN A 106 12.72 0.96 -0.77
C ASN A 106 12.55 -0.40 -0.09
N GLY A 107 12.17 -1.42 -0.86
CA GLY A 107 12.11 -2.82 -0.40
C GLY A 107 10.86 -3.21 0.39
N LYS A 108 9.90 -2.29 0.60
CA LYS A 108 8.61 -2.55 1.27
C LYS A 108 7.84 -3.69 0.61
N GLY A 109 7.45 -3.54 -0.65
CA GLY A 109 6.72 -4.57 -1.41
C GLY A 109 7.43 -5.92 -1.45
N SER A 110 8.75 -5.95 -1.65
CA SER A 110 9.53 -7.20 -1.63
C SER A 110 9.48 -7.90 -0.27
N LEU A 111 9.65 -7.14 0.83
CA LEU A 111 9.54 -7.69 2.17
C LEU A 111 8.12 -8.19 2.44
N CYS A 112 7.10 -7.42 2.07
CA CYS A 112 5.71 -7.81 2.27
C CYS A 112 5.36 -9.10 1.51
N ALA A 113 5.83 -9.23 0.27
CA ALA A 113 5.67 -10.45 -0.54
C ALA A 113 6.37 -11.66 0.09
N GLN A 114 7.60 -11.48 0.61
CA GLN A 114 8.34 -12.55 1.30
C GLN A 114 7.66 -12.99 2.60
N LEU A 115 7.21 -12.03 3.41
CA LEU A 115 6.47 -12.31 4.64
C LEU A 115 5.18 -13.07 4.34
N SER A 116 4.43 -12.63 3.33
CA SER A 116 3.16 -13.25 2.92
C SER A 116 3.38 -14.68 2.42
N ALA A 117 4.35 -14.89 1.53
CA ALA A 117 4.67 -16.20 0.99
C ALA A 117 5.12 -17.19 2.09
N ASN A 118 5.99 -16.76 2.99
CA ASN A 118 6.50 -17.61 4.07
C ASN A 118 5.41 -17.96 5.10
N ALA A 119 4.57 -17.00 5.47
CA ALA A 119 3.47 -17.24 6.39
C ALA A 119 2.41 -18.17 5.77
N THR A 120 2.06 -17.95 4.50
CA THR A 120 1.17 -18.84 3.73
C THR A 120 1.75 -20.26 3.65
N ALA A 121 3.04 -20.40 3.32
CA ALA A 121 3.71 -21.70 3.27
C ALA A 121 3.77 -22.41 4.63
N SER A 122 3.66 -21.65 5.72
CA SER A 122 3.59 -22.17 7.09
C SER A 122 2.16 -22.55 7.53
N GLY A 123 1.16 -22.40 6.63
CA GLY A 123 -0.22 -22.80 6.86
C GLY A 123 -1.12 -21.73 7.47
N PHE A 124 -0.66 -20.47 7.57
CA PHE A 124 -1.51 -19.36 8.01
C PHE A 124 -2.32 -18.81 6.83
N SER A 125 -3.55 -18.37 7.09
CA SER A 125 -4.31 -17.56 6.14
C SER A 125 -3.90 -16.09 6.21
N VAL A 126 -3.41 -15.54 5.11
CA VAL A 126 -2.73 -14.23 5.08
C VAL A 126 -3.32 -13.32 4.01
N GLY A 127 -3.72 -12.12 4.43
CA GLY A 127 -4.02 -11.00 3.55
C GLY A 127 -2.76 -10.18 3.26
N LEU A 128 -2.55 -9.76 2.01
CA LEU A 128 -1.46 -8.90 1.61
C LEU A 128 -2.01 -7.67 0.88
N PHE A 129 -1.71 -6.49 1.39
CA PHE A 129 -1.98 -5.22 0.73
C PHE A 129 -0.66 -4.54 0.31
N THR A 130 -0.49 -4.32 -1.00
CA THR A 130 0.74 -3.73 -1.59
C THR A 130 0.44 -2.67 -2.63
N THR A 131 1.36 -1.72 -2.83
CA THR A 131 1.22 -0.67 -3.84
C THR A 131 2.56 -0.29 -4.50
N PRO A 132 2.57 0.22 -5.76
CA PRO A 132 1.47 0.20 -6.73
C PRO A 132 1.22 -1.21 -7.29
N HIS A 133 0.20 -1.36 -8.14
CA HIS A 133 0.06 -2.53 -9.02
C HIS A 133 0.87 -2.34 -10.31
N LEU A 134 1.13 -3.43 -11.02
CA LEU A 134 1.85 -3.42 -12.30
C LEU A 134 0.88 -3.47 -13.49
N VAL A 135 -0.11 -4.37 -13.46
CA VAL A 135 -1.05 -4.54 -14.58
C VAL A 135 -2.48 -4.29 -14.14
N MET A 136 -2.92 -4.98 -13.09
CA MET A 136 -4.31 -4.95 -12.61
C MET A 136 -4.40 -4.45 -11.17
N VAL A 137 -5.40 -3.63 -10.85
CA VAL A 137 -5.56 -3.05 -9.50
C VAL A 137 -5.78 -4.12 -8.42
N GLU A 138 -6.37 -5.25 -8.80
CA GLU A 138 -6.57 -6.44 -7.97
C GLU A 138 -5.25 -7.01 -7.44
N GLU A 139 -4.11 -6.77 -8.11
CA GLU A 139 -2.79 -7.19 -7.61
C GLU A 139 -2.44 -6.57 -6.25
N ARG A 140 -3.07 -5.44 -5.91
CA ARG A 140 -2.91 -4.77 -4.62
C ARG A 140 -3.45 -5.58 -3.45
N ILE A 141 -4.39 -6.50 -3.68
CA ILE A 141 -5.11 -7.24 -2.63
C ILE A 141 -4.96 -8.72 -2.90
N ARG A 142 -4.27 -9.45 -2.02
CA ARG A 142 -4.06 -10.89 -2.17
C ARG A 142 -4.45 -11.66 -0.92
N ILE A 143 -5.07 -12.82 -1.12
CA ILE A 143 -5.29 -13.84 -0.10
C ILE A 143 -4.38 -15.02 -0.45
N ASP A 144 -3.49 -15.40 0.46
CA ASP A 144 -2.59 -16.56 0.29
C ASP A 144 -1.84 -16.53 -1.05
N GLY A 145 -1.40 -15.33 -1.45
CA GLY A 145 -0.66 -15.04 -2.69
C GLY A 145 -1.52 -14.84 -3.94
N ARG A 146 -2.83 -15.10 -3.89
CA ARG A 146 -3.74 -14.96 -5.04
C ARG A 146 -4.46 -13.61 -5.03
N PRO A 147 -4.45 -12.85 -6.15
CA PRO A 147 -5.22 -11.62 -6.25
C PRO A 147 -6.72 -11.86 -6.00
N ILE A 148 -7.38 -10.86 -5.41
CA ILE A 148 -8.84 -10.79 -5.31
C ILE A 148 -9.50 -10.93 -6.69
N SER A 149 -10.70 -11.51 -6.74
CA SER A 149 -11.48 -11.56 -7.98
C SER A 149 -11.98 -10.16 -8.37
N SER A 150 -12.12 -9.87 -9.67
CA SER A 150 -12.66 -8.57 -10.09
C SER A 150 -14.08 -8.32 -9.56
N ALA A 151 -14.90 -9.36 -9.44
CA ALA A 151 -16.26 -9.26 -8.90
C ALA A 151 -16.27 -8.89 -7.41
N ASP A 152 -15.40 -9.52 -6.61
CA ASP A 152 -15.28 -9.15 -5.19
C ASP A 152 -14.67 -7.76 -5.01
N PHE A 153 -13.68 -7.42 -5.84
CA PHE A 153 -13.11 -6.07 -5.84
C PHE A 153 -14.18 -5.02 -6.15
N ASP A 154 -14.98 -5.22 -7.20
CA ASP A 154 -16.07 -4.30 -7.58
C ASP A 154 -17.05 -4.09 -6.44
N ARG A 155 -17.49 -5.19 -5.82
CA ARG A 155 -18.42 -5.15 -4.69
C ARG A 155 -17.86 -4.38 -3.49
N HIS A 156 -16.58 -4.54 -3.18
CA HIS A 156 -15.94 -3.80 -2.09
C HIS A 156 -15.74 -2.32 -2.43
N VAL A 157 -15.42 -1.99 -3.67
CA VAL A 157 -15.34 -0.59 -4.12
C VAL A 157 -16.72 0.07 -4.09
N GLU A 158 -17.78 -0.65 -4.48
CA GLU A 158 -19.16 -0.18 -4.41
C GLU A 158 -19.58 0.11 -2.96
N ALA A 159 -19.27 -0.79 -2.02
CA ALA A 159 -19.51 -0.53 -0.60
C ALA A 159 -18.81 0.74 -0.10
N VAL A 160 -17.57 1.01 -0.54
CA VAL A 160 -16.86 2.24 -0.18
C VAL A 160 -17.51 3.48 -0.82
N HIS A 161 -17.96 3.37 -2.07
CA HIS A 161 -18.66 4.45 -2.77
C HIS A 161 -19.99 4.80 -2.09
N GLU A 162 -20.77 3.80 -1.70
CA GLU A 162 -22.01 3.98 -0.94
C GLU A 162 -21.71 4.66 0.40
N ALA A 163 -20.76 4.12 1.18
CA ALA A 163 -20.36 4.70 2.46
C ALA A 163 -19.84 6.13 2.34
N ALA A 164 -19.17 6.49 1.23
CA ALA A 164 -18.71 7.85 0.97
C ALA A 164 -19.86 8.84 0.68
N SER A 165 -20.97 8.33 0.16
CA SER A 165 -22.16 9.12 -0.20
C SER A 165 -23.16 9.27 0.95
N GLU A 166 -23.01 8.47 2.01
CA GLU A 166 -23.87 8.52 3.19
C GLU A 166 -23.59 9.77 4.07
N GLY A 167 -24.66 10.45 4.51
CA GLY A 167 -24.53 11.58 5.43
C GLY A 167 -23.74 12.76 4.83
N GLU A 168 -22.69 13.19 5.54
CA GLU A 168 -21.73 14.14 4.97
C GLU A 168 -20.90 13.45 3.89
N VAL A 169 -20.97 13.96 2.66
CA VAL A 169 -20.26 13.40 1.52
C VAL A 169 -18.76 13.50 1.74
N LEU A 170 -18.08 12.36 1.65
CA LEU A 170 -16.63 12.27 1.72
C LEU A 170 -16.05 12.03 0.32
N GLU A 171 -14.93 12.69 0.02
CA GLU A 171 -14.19 12.50 -1.23
C GLU A 171 -12.91 11.70 -0.95
N PRO A 172 -12.96 10.35 -0.95
CA PRO A 172 -11.76 9.54 -0.77
C PRO A 172 -10.84 9.65 -1.98
N THR A 173 -9.56 9.43 -1.74
CA THR A 173 -8.56 9.21 -2.78
C THR A 173 -8.65 7.79 -3.32
N PHE A 174 -8.13 7.57 -4.53
CA PHE A 174 -7.97 6.20 -5.09
C PHE A 174 -7.25 5.26 -4.11
N TYR A 175 -6.21 5.77 -3.43
CA TYR A 175 -5.46 4.99 -2.46
C TYR A 175 -6.33 4.54 -1.29
N GLU A 176 -7.05 5.47 -0.66
CA GLU A 176 -7.96 5.19 0.46
C GLU A 176 -9.03 4.16 0.05
N VAL A 177 -9.64 4.30 -1.14
CA VAL A 177 -10.64 3.32 -1.61
C VAL A 177 -10.04 1.92 -1.75
N THR A 178 -8.89 1.79 -2.42
CA THR A 178 -8.26 0.47 -2.60
C THR A 178 -7.79 -0.15 -1.28
N PHE A 179 -7.34 0.66 -0.32
CA PHE A 179 -6.97 0.20 1.01
C PHE A 179 -8.20 -0.31 1.78
N ILE A 180 -9.29 0.47 1.82
CA ILE A 180 -10.52 0.09 2.52
C ILE A 180 -11.14 -1.17 1.90
N ALA A 181 -11.16 -1.27 0.56
CA ALA A 181 -11.63 -2.46 -0.13
C ALA A 181 -10.82 -3.72 0.26
N ALA A 182 -9.50 -3.57 0.48
CA ALA A 182 -8.67 -4.66 0.99
C ALA A 182 -9.08 -5.08 2.40
N MET A 183 -9.34 -4.11 3.29
CA MET A 183 -9.73 -4.40 4.68
C MET A 183 -11.08 -5.13 4.74
N LEU A 184 -12.06 -4.68 3.95
CA LEU A 184 -13.35 -5.35 3.82
C LEU A 184 -13.20 -6.79 3.34
N HIS A 185 -12.38 -7.01 2.29
CA HIS A 185 -12.16 -8.36 1.78
C HIS A 185 -11.45 -9.26 2.80
N PHE A 186 -10.45 -8.74 3.50
CA PHE A 186 -9.71 -9.48 4.53
C PHE A 186 -10.60 -9.90 5.70
N ALA A 187 -11.47 -8.99 6.16
CA ALA A 187 -12.45 -9.26 7.21
C ALA A 187 -13.45 -10.34 6.75
N GLU A 188 -14.01 -10.19 5.54
CA GLU A 188 -14.96 -11.16 4.97
C GLU A 188 -14.39 -12.57 4.85
N ILE A 189 -13.13 -12.69 4.43
CA ILE A 189 -12.45 -13.99 4.31
C ILE A 189 -12.11 -14.58 5.69
N GLY A 190 -11.96 -13.74 6.72
CA GLY A 190 -11.56 -14.17 8.06
C GLY A 190 -10.10 -14.60 8.12
N ILE A 191 -9.20 -13.82 7.52
CA ILE A 191 -7.76 -14.09 7.55
C ILE A 191 -7.20 -14.07 8.97
N GLU A 192 -6.09 -14.77 9.20
CA GLU A 192 -5.42 -14.79 10.51
C GLU A 192 -4.48 -13.60 10.72
N ARG A 193 -3.95 -13.04 9.63
CA ARG A 193 -3.02 -11.90 9.69
C ARG A 193 -2.96 -11.15 8.37
N ALA A 194 -2.93 -9.82 8.44
CA ALA A 194 -2.62 -9.00 7.27
C ALA A 194 -1.15 -8.54 7.26
N ILE A 195 -0.61 -8.35 6.06
CA ILE A 195 0.67 -7.69 5.82
C ILE A 195 0.37 -6.46 4.97
N ILE A 196 0.68 -5.29 5.53
CA ILE A 196 0.22 -4.00 5.03
C ILE A 196 1.44 -3.15 4.67
N GLU A 197 1.60 -2.88 3.38
CA GLU A 197 2.58 -1.91 2.89
C GLU A 197 2.02 -0.49 2.98
N THR A 198 2.77 0.40 3.63
CA THR A 198 2.51 1.84 3.61
C THR A 198 2.67 2.39 2.19
N GLY A 199 1.74 3.25 1.76
CA GLY A 199 1.83 3.96 0.48
C GLY A 199 2.92 5.03 0.51
N LEU A 200 2.73 6.06 1.34
CA LEU A 200 3.65 7.20 1.43
C LEU A 200 3.89 7.61 2.88
N GLY A 201 5.16 7.79 3.24
CA GLY A 201 5.55 8.21 4.58
C GLY A 201 5.25 7.12 5.61
N GLY A 202 4.27 7.36 6.49
CA GLY A 202 3.84 6.45 7.54
C GLY A 202 2.84 7.09 8.51
N ARG A 203 3.21 8.23 9.10
CA ARG A 203 2.40 8.92 10.12
C ARG A 203 1.00 9.34 9.65
N GLY A 204 0.90 9.88 8.43
CA GLY A 204 -0.35 10.38 7.84
C GLY A 204 -0.95 9.46 6.78
N ASP A 205 -0.45 8.22 6.66
CA ASP A 205 -0.91 7.24 5.68
C ASP A 205 -2.12 6.46 6.21
N ALA A 206 -3.14 6.25 5.38
CA ALA A 206 -4.38 5.57 5.77
C ALA A 206 -4.14 4.18 6.38
N THR A 207 -3.09 3.48 5.97
CA THR A 207 -2.70 2.18 6.53
C THR A 207 -2.34 2.25 8.02
N ARG A 208 -2.11 3.44 8.58
CA ARG A 208 -1.88 3.61 10.03
C ARG A 208 -3.12 3.25 10.86
N LEU A 209 -4.29 3.13 10.24
CA LEU A 209 -5.55 2.77 10.91
C LEU A 209 -5.70 1.27 11.21
N VAL A 210 -4.81 0.42 10.71
CA VAL A 210 -4.84 -1.04 11.00
C VAL A 210 -4.39 -1.36 12.43
N ASP A 211 -4.86 -2.49 12.96
CA ASP A 211 -4.39 -3.05 14.24
C ASP A 211 -3.02 -3.75 14.06
N ALA A 212 -1.95 -2.97 14.05
CA ALA A 212 -0.60 -3.47 13.85
C ALA A 212 0.00 -4.02 15.16
N ASP A 213 0.39 -5.31 15.16
CA ASP A 213 1.08 -5.97 16.28
C ASP A 213 2.59 -6.12 16.05
N LEU A 214 3.08 -5.71 14.88
CA LEU A 214 4.48 -5.56 14.53
C LEU A 214 4.62 -4.45 13.47
N CYS A 215 5.56 -3.55 13.68
CA CYS A 215 5.94 -2.53 12.70
C CYS A 215 7.33 -2.84 12.13
N VAL A 216 7.52 -2.60 10.85
CA VAL A 216 8.81 -2.80 10.18
C VAL A 216 9.18 -1.58 9.35
N ILE A 217 10.40 -1.09 9.52
CA ILE A 217 11.00 -0.05 8.69
C ILE A 217 12.08 -0.70 7.83
N THR A 218 11.93 -0.62 6.52
CA THR A 218 12.98 -1.05 5.58
C THR A 218 14.08 0.01 5.51
N THR A 219 14.37 0.56 4.33
CA THR A 219 15.43 1.55 4.17
C THR A 219 14.91 2.97 4.37
N ILE A 220 15.81 3.88 4.78
CA ILE A 220 15.58 5.32 4.75
C ILE A 220 16.52 5.94 3.72
N SER A 221 15.95 6.59 2.72
CA SER A 221 16.68 7.40 1.74
C SER A 221 15.83 8.58 1.30
N LYS A 222 16.47 9.60 0.72
CA LYS A 222 15.78 10.76 0.16
C LYS A 222 14.79 10.31 -0.91
N ASP A 223 13.52 10.64 -0.69
CA ASP A 223 12.41 10.35 -1.58
C ASP A 223 11.22 11.20 -1.15
N HIS A 224 10.43 11.69 -2.12
CA HIS A 224 9.28 12.57 -1.87
C HIS A 224 9.57 13.73 -0.91
N ALA A 225 10.69 14.42 -1.10
CA ALA A 225 11.18 15.44 -0.17
C ALA A 225 10.18 16.60 0.01
N GLU A 226 9.43 16.92 -1.04
CA GLU A 226 8.36 17.92 -1.04
C GLU A 226 7.18 17.58 -0.12
N ILE A 227 7.04 16.32 0.29
CA ILE A 227 5.98 15.84 1.19
C ILE A 227 6.54 15.42 2.55
N LEU A 228 7.70 14.76 2.58
CA LEU A 228 8.25 14.11 3.78
C LEU A 228 9.39 14.87 4.46
N GLY A 229 9.88 15.95 3.84
CA GLY A 229 11.01 16.76 4.32
C GLY A 229 12.30 16.54 3.53
N ASP A 230 13.24 17.47 3.69
CA ASP A 230 14.46 17.55 2.87
C ASP A 230 15.64 16.76 3.44
N THR A 231 15.50 16.27 4.68
CA THR A 231 16.55 15.57 5.42
C THR A 231 16.17 14.13 5.75
N LEU A 232 17.17 13.24 5.88
CA LEU A 232 16.92 11.85 6.26
C LEU A 232 16.22 11.71 7.63
N PRO A 233 16.54 12.51 8.66
CA PRO A 233 15.81 12.47 9.94
C PRO A 233 14.33 12.86 9.83
N GLU A 234 13.97 13.83 8.98
CA GLU A 234 12.56 14.19 8.75
C GLU A 234 11.81 13.04 8.09
N ILE A 235 12.39 12.46 7.03
CA ILE A 235 11.83 11.29 6.33
C ILE A 235 11.71 10.10 7.27
N ALA A 236 12.72 9.87 8.13
CA ALA A 236 12.71 8.83 9.15
C ALA A 236 11.56 9.05 10.14
N ARG A 237 11.33 10.29 10.58
CA ARG A 237 10.26 10.64 11.53
C ARG A 237 8.87 10.37 10.94
N GLU A 238 8.66 10.65 9.67
CA GLU A 238 7.42 10.30 8.97
C GLU A 238 7.21 8.78 8.90
N LYS A 239 8.24 8.02 8.53
CA LYS A 239 8.16 6.57 8.32
C LYS A 239 8.03 5.79 9.62
N VAL A 240 8.85 6.10 10.62
CA VAL A 240 8.74 5.51 11.97
C VAL A 240 7.44 5.92 12.66
N GLY A 241 6.76 6.94 12.13
CA GLY A 241 5.42 7.32 12.51
C GLY A 241 4.37 6.22 12.32
N ILE A 242 4.68 5.06 11.75
CA ILE A 242 3.83 3.86 11.85
C ILE A 242 3.89 3.22 13.25
N HIS A 243 4.90 3.43 14.08
CA HIS A 243 5.01 2.80 15.39
C HIS A 243 3.82 3.13 16.32
N ARG A 244 3.50 2.19 17.23
CA ARG A 244 2.49 2.35 18.29
C ARG A 244 3.09 1.94 19.63
N PRO A 245 2.73 2.60 20.75
CA PRO A 245 3.23 2.22 22.07
C PRO A 245 3.01 0.74 22.39
N GLY A 246 4.06 0.05 22.82
CA GLY A 246 4.01 -1.37 23.19
C GLY A 246 4.02 -2.35 22.01
N VAL A 247 4.12 -1.87 20.77
CA VAL A 247 4.24 -2.69 19.57
C VAL A 247 5.71 -2.78 19.16
N PRO A 248 6.29 -3.98 18.96
CA PRO A 248 7.67 -4.10 18.51
C PRO A 248 7.89 -3.42 17.15
N LEU A 249 9.05 -2.79 17.02
CA LEU A 249 9.54 -2.21 15.77
C LEU A 249 10.83 -2.93 15.33
N ILE A 250 10.87 -3.39 14.08
CA ILE A 250 12.10 -3.88 13.45
C ILE A 250 12.51 -2.85 12.40
N ALA A 251 13.72 -2.32 12.49
CA ALA A 251 14.25 -1.40 11.49
C ALA A 251 15.57 -1.95 10.92
N LEU A 252 15.79 -1.74 9.62
CA LEU A 252 17.15 -1.90 9.08
C LEU A 252 18.05 -0.82 9.69
N GLU A 253 19.24 -1.24 10.12
CA GLU A 253 20.24 -0.33 10.67
C GLU A 253 20.63 0.73 9.64
N SER A 254 20.63 1.99 10.08
CA SER A 254 21.06 3.12 9.27
C SER A 254 22.51 3.49 9.58
N ASN A 255 23.31 3.75 8.54
CA ASN A 255 24.65 4.30 8.70
C ASN A 255 24.65 5.77 9.13
N ASP A 256 23.49 6.44 9.06
CA ASP A 256 23.29 7.80 9.56
C ASP A 256 22.77 7.74 11.00
N GLY A 257 23.62 8.13 11.95
CA GLY A 257 23.29 8.13 13.38
C GLY A 257 22.11 9.04 13.75
N ALA A 258 21.80 10.06 12.94
CA ALA A 258 20.64 10.92 13.18
C ALA A 258 19.32 10.17 12.87
N VAL A 259 19.31 9.28 11.87
CA VAL A 259 18.15 8.41 11.60
C VAL A 259 17.95 7.43 12.75
N THR A 260 19.02 6.79 13.22
CA THR A 260 18.95 5.87 14.36
C THR A 260 18.46 6.57 15.63
N ALA A 261 18.90 7.80 15.89
CA ALA A 261 18.40 8.61 17.00
C ALA A 261 16.90 8.90 16.89
N VAL A 262 16.37 9.17 15.70
CA VAL A 262 14.93 9.36 15.48
C VAL A 262 14.14 8.08 15.77
N PHE A 263 14.66 6.91 15.39
CA PHE A 263 14.02 5.64 15.71
C PHE A 263 13.96 5.41 17.23
N ALA A 264 15.08 5.62 17.93
CA ALA A 264 15.13 5.50 19.39
C ALA A 264 14.20 6.51 20.10
N GLU A 265 14.10 7.74 19.59
CA GLU A 265 13.18 8.76 20.13
C GLU A 265 11.70 8.32 20.04
N VAL A 266 11.29 7.71 18.91
CA VAL A 266 9.88 7.38 18.65
C VAL A 266 9.49 5.99 19.15
N ALA A 267 10.39 5.02 19.06
CA ALA A 267 10.12 3.61 19.36
C ALA A 267 10.74 3.11 20.67
N GLY A 268 11.69 3.86 21.24
CA GLY A 268 12.53 3.37 22.33
C GLY A 268 13.71 2.54 21.81
N ASP A 269 14.47 1.99 22.76
CA ASP A 269 15.64 1.15 22.50
C ASP A 269 15.28 -0.26 22.02
#